data_AF-A0AAD7LF79-F1
#
_entry.id   AF-A0AAD7LF79-F1
#
_cell.length_a   1.000
_cell.length_b   1.000
_cell.length_c   1.000
_cell.angle_alpha   90.00
_cell.angle_beta   90.00
_cell.angle_gamma   90.00
#
_symmetry.space_group_name_H-M   'P 1'
#
loop_
_entity.id
_entity.type
_entity.pdbx_description
1 polymer ?
#
loop_
_entity_poly.entity_id
_entity_poly.type
_entity_poly.pdbx_seq_one_letter_code
_entity_poly.pdbx_strand_id
1 'polypeptide(L)'
;MHISWEEMEMGHCFHCSPGKHPGNPVYMYSTGGLAEYCVVPANALSILPDSLPYSESADVLYLLLMVLWPMRLKCALGILLLLLELEICFQRAKAFGAPDIIAVDVLDEKLQKAKPFGATPIEITGGKGVDIAVEALGKPHTFPQCTESMKDGGKAVMIGLEHAGAAGGEVDINRIVHRKIKVIGSYGGRARQDLPK
;
A
#
# COMPACT_ATOMS: atom_id res chain seq x y z
N MET A 1 -8.61 33.18 -12.27
CA MET A 1 -8.11 33.05 -10.88
C MET A 1 -6.60 32.99 -10.99
N HIS A 2 -5.92 34.13 -10.86
CA HIS A 2 -4.46 34.21 -10.95
C HIS A 2 -3.88 33.67 -9.63
N ILE A 3 -3.18 32.54 -9.69
CA ILE A 3 -2.32 32.11 -8.58
C ILE A 3 -0.97 32.77 -8.84
N SER A 4 -0.55 33.69 -7.97
CA SER A 4 0.77 34.30 -7.98
C SER A 4 1.83 33.26 -7.64
N TRP A 5 2.94 33.27 -8.36
CA TRP A 5 4.05 32.33 -8.20
C TRP A 5 4.86 32.53 -6.90
N GLU A 6 4.58 33.59 -6.14
CA GLU A 6 5.36 33.98 -4.95
C GLU A 6 4.85 33.41 -3.62
N GLU A 7 3.68 32.75 -3.59
CA GLU A 7 3.08 32.23 -2.34
C GLU A 7 2.98 30.70 -2.25
N MET A 8 3.68 29.95 -3.11
CA MET A 8 3.99 28.55 -2.79
C MET A 8 5.20 28.50 -1.85
N GLU A 9 5.01 28.95 -0.61
CA GLU A 9 5.89 28.48 0.46
C GLU A 9 5.87 26.95 0.39
N MET A 10 7.05 26.33 0.30
CA MET A 10 7.24 24.89 0.29
C MET A 10 6.69 24.31 1.60
N GLY A 11 5.38 24.07 1.59
CA GLY A 11 4.66 23.50 2.70
C GLY A 11 5.27 22.16 3.07
N HIS A 12 5.32 21.89 4.36
CA HIS A 12 5.76 20.61 4.86
C HIS A 12 4.80 19.52 4.34
N CYS A 13 5.21 18.80 3.29
CA CYS A 13 4.50 17.60 2.87
C CYS A 13 4.54 16.59 4.03
N PHE A 14 3.37 16.06 4.40
CA PHE A 14 3.16 15.09 5.48
C PHE A 14 4.16 13.94 5.45
N HIS A 15 4.62 13.58 4.25
CA HIS A 15 5.52 12.47 3.98
C HIS A 15 6.99 12.86 3.77
N CYS A 16 7.28 14.12 3.44
CA CYS A 16 8.62 14.55 3.02
C CYS A 16 9.42 15.26 4.12
N SER A 17 8.78 15.74 5.19
CA SER A 17 9.43 16.51 6.25
C SER A 17 9.43 15.80 7.61
N PRO A 18 10.60 15.58 8.25
CA PRO A 18 10.69 15.11 9.62
C PRO A 18 10.41 16.29 10.57
N GLY A 19 9.16 16.73 10.67
CA GLY A 19 8.80 17.93 11.43
C GLY A 19 7.30 18.13 11.51
N LYS A 20 6.61 17.29 12.28
CA LYS A 20 5.27 17.64 12.78
C LYS A 20 5.44 18.70 13.85
N HIS A 21 5.23 19.97 13.53
CA HIS A 21 4.92 20.98 14.52
C HIS A 21 3.39 21.14 14.56
N PRO A 22 2.73 21.02 15.74
CA PRO A 22 1.31 21.29 15.86
C PRO A 22 1.00 22.69 15.32
N GLY A 23 0.07 22.81 14.37
CA GLY A 23 -0.40 24.10 13.83
C GLY A 23 0.10 24.46 12.42
N ASN A 24 1.06 23.74 11.84
CA ASN A 24 1.48 24.03 10.47
C ASN A 24 0.49 23.47 9.44
N PRO A 25 0.14 24.24 8.38
CA PRO A 25 -0.65 23.72 7.28
C PRO A 25 0.13 22.61 6.56
N VAL A 26 -0.54 21.48 6.37
CA VAL A 26 -0.01 20.31 5.67
C VAL A 26 -0.54 20.35 4.24
N TYR A 27 0.37 20.42 3.28
CA TYR A 27 0.03 20.43 1.87
C TYR A 27 0.33 19.07 1.25
N MET A 28 -0.68 18.48 0.63
CA MET A 28 -0.53 17.21 -0.09
C MET A 28 -0.11 17.53 -1.53
N TYR A 29 1.14 17.22 -1.85
CA TYR A 29 1.64 17.31 -3.23
C TYR A 29 1.23 16.03 -3.97
N SER A 30 0.07 16.02 -4.64
CA SER A 30 -0.44 14.79 -5.28
C SER A 30 -0.93 14.92 -6.72
N THR A 31 -0.71 16.04 -7.41
CA THR A 31 -1.27 16.21 -8.77
C THR A 31 -0.28 16.94 -9.67
N GLY A 32 0.62 16.20 -10.32
CA GLY A 32 1.57 16.77 -11.29
C GLY A 32 1.83 15.91 -12.53
N GLY A 33 1.54 14.60 -12.51
CA GLY A 33 1.96 13.70 -13.59
C GLY A 33 1.18 13.77 -14.90
N LEU A 34 0.01 14.43 -14.92
CA LEU A 34 -0.86 14.55 -16.10
C LEU A 34 -0.70 15.91 -16.80
N ALA A 35 0.54 16.39 -16.91
CA ALA A 35 0.91 17.63 -17.56
C ALA A 35 2.27 17.46 -18.26
N GLU A 36 2.57 18.32 -19.23
CA GLU A 36 3.88 18.33 -19.89
C GLU A 36 5.01 18.68 -18.92
N TYR A 37 4.70 19.45 -17.86
CA TYR A 37 5.64 19.87 -16.83
C TYR A 37 4.95 19.89 -15.46
N CYS A 38 5.69 19.56 -14.40
CA CYS A 38 5.25 19.71 -13.01
C CYS A 38 6.39 20.11 -12.06
N VAL A 39 6.03 20.73 -10.93
CA VAL A 39 6.98 21.26 -9.95
C VAL A 39 7.13 20.31 -8.76
N VAL A 40 8.05 19.37 -8.85
CA VAL A 40 8.29 18.38 -7.77
C VAL A 40 9.33 18.86 -6.76
N PRO A 41 9.18 18.55 -5.45
CA PRO A 41 10.23 18.86 -4.49
C PRO A 41 11.44 17.94 -4.72
N ALA A 42 12.65 18.48 -4.60
CA ALA A 42 13.89 17.75 -4.89
C ALA A 42 14.06 16.47 -4.03
N ASN A 43 13.43 16.42 -2.85
CA ASN A 43 13.43 15.25 -1.97
C ASN A 43 12.42 14.15 -2.37
N ALA A 44 11.65 14.36 -3.42
CA ALA A 44 10.73 13.38 -4.02
C ALA A 44 11.29 12.76 -5.31
N LEU A 45 12.59 12.91 -5.57
CA LEU A 45 13.28 12.39 -6.74
C LEU A 45 14.17 11.20 -6.36
N SER A 46 14.32 10.26 -7.31
CA SER A 46 15.25 9.14 -7.26
C SER A 46 15.93 9.00 -8.62
N ILE A 47 17.13 8.41 -8.64
CA ILE A 47 17.85 8.18 -9.89
C ILE A 47 17.16 7.04 -10.64
N LEU A 48 16.73 7.34 -11.86
CA LEU A 48 16.22 6.31 -12.75
C LEU A 48 17.39 5.59 -13.42
N PRO A 49 17.53 4.26 -13.28
CA PRO A 49 18.56 3.52 -14.00
C PRO A 49 18.30 3.54 -15.52
N ASP A 50 19.35 3.70 -16.31
CA ASP A 50 19.26 3.73 -17.80
C ASP A 50 18.64 2.47 -18.40
N SER A 51 18.62 1.36 -17.65
CA SER A 51 18.04 0.10 -18.08
C SER A 51 16.51 0.05 -18.04
N LEU A 52 15.84 1.03 -17.41
CA LEU A 52 14.40 0.99 -17.16
C LEU A 52 13.66 2.03 -18.03
N PRO A 53 12.72 1.61 -18.92
CA PRO A 53 11.93 2.54 -19.72
C PRO A 53 11.05 3.47 -18.88
N TYR A 54 10.85 4.72 -19.32
CA TYR A 54 10.08 5.72 -18.58
C TYR A 54 8.64 5.28 -18.24
N SER A 55 7.95 4.58 -19.13
CA SER A 55 6.58 4.10 -18.91
C SER A 55 6.51 3.11 -17.75
N GLU A 56 7.42 2.12 -17.72
CA GLU A 56 7.48 1.12 -16.65
C GLU A 56 7.92 1.75 -15.32
N SER A 57 8.77 2.77 -15.40
CA SER A 57 9.32 3.46 -14.23
C SER A 57 8.26 4.21 -13.43
N ALA A 58 7.29 4.82 -14.12
CA ALA A 58 6.18 5.52 -13.49
C ALA A 58 5.32 4.56 -12.65
N ASP A 59 5.03 3.38 -13.18
CA ASP A 59 4.25 2.35 -12.50
C ASP A 59 5.00 1.77 -11.30
N VAL A 60 6.29 1.44 -11.49
CA VAL A 60 7.16 0.90 -10.43
C VAL A 60 7.23 1.85 -9.23
N LEU A 61 7.33 3.17 -9.47
CA LEU A 61 7.38 4.20 -8.44
C LEU A 61 6.07 4.29 -7.64
N TYR A 62 4.93 4.29 -8.32
CA TYR A 62 3.62 4.30 -7.68
C TYR A 62 3.45 3.08 -6.74
N LEU A 63 3.75 1.90 -7.27
CA LEU A 63 3.71 0.64 -6.53
C LEU A 63 4.74 0.57 -5.40
N LEU A 64 5.94 1.12 -5.60
CA LEU A 64 7.01 1.21 -4.58
C LEU A 64 6.50 1.94 -3.35
N LEU A 65 5.90 3.11 -3.55
CA LEU A 65 5.46 3.94 -2.43
C LEU A 65 4.19 3.38 -1.77
N MET A 66 3.24 2.84 -2.53
CA MET A 66 1.97 2.37 -1.96
C MET A 66 2.09 1.00 -1.25
N VAL A 67 2.87 0.07 -1.79
CA VAL A 67 2.84 -1.34 -1.35
C VAL A 67 4.04 -1.74 -0.47
N LEU A 68 5.20 -1.09 -0.58
CA LEU A 68 6.41 -1.60 0.09
C LEU A 68 6.50 -1.35 1.58
N TRP A 69 6.01 -0.21 2.07
CA TRP A 69 6.08 0.09 3.49
C TRP A 69 5.44 -1.01 4.36
N PRO A 70 4.24 -1.52 4.04
CA PRO A 70 3.65 -2.60 4.83
C PRO A 70 4.32 -3.96 4.64
N MET A 71 5.00 -4.21 3.51
CA MET A 71 5.69 -5.48 3.27
C MET A 71 7.05 -5.60 3.98
N ARG A 72 7.57 -4.53 4.61
CA ARG A 72 8.74 -4.60 5.52
C ARG A 72 8.44 -5.35 6.82
N LEU A 73 7.20 -5.77 7.03
CA LEU A 73 6.79 -6.61 8.16
C LEU A 73 7.19 -8.06 7.87
N LYS A 74 8.21 -8.58 8.56
CA LYS A 74 8.59 -10.01 8.50
C LYS A 74 7.35 -10.90 8.65
N CYS A 75 7.10 -11.82 7.72
CA CYS A 75 5.98 -12.75 7.79
C CYS A 75 6.35 -14.16 7.32
N ALA A 76 5.63 -15.15 7.85
CA ALA A 76 5.72 -16.55 7.45
C ALA A 76 4.57 -16.99 6.53
N LEU A 77 3.47 -16.22 6.43
CA LEU A 77 2.33 -16.48 5.55
C LEU A 77 1.51 -15.19 5.36
N GLY A 78 1.26 -14.78 4.12
CA GLY A 78 0.54 -13.53 3.81
C GLY A 78 -0.69 -13.72 2.93
N ILE A 79 -1.78 -13.01 3.22
CA ILE A 79 -2.91 -12.81 2.28
C ILE A 79 -2.78 -11.43 1.65
N LEU A 80 -3.05 -11.37 0.36
CA LEU A 80 -3.04 -10.15 -0.42
C LEU A 80 -4.41 -10.02 -1.12
N LEU A 81 -5.30 -9.17 -0.59
CA LEU A 81 -6.56 -8.79 -1.24
C LEU A 81 -6.24 -7.61 -2.16
N LEU A 82 -6.07 -7.87 -3.46
CA LEU A 82 -5.47 -6.92 -4.37
C LEU A 82 -6.43 -6.38 -5.45
N LEU A 83 -6.29 -5.10 -5.79
CA LEU A 83 -6.61 -4.56 -7.12
C LEU A 83 -5.31 -4.08 -7.79
N LEU A 84 -5.20 -4.42 -9.07
CA LEU A 84 -4.25 -3.96 -10.10
C LEU A 84 -2.76 -4.27 -9.77
N GLU A 85 -2.10 -5.01 -10.67
CA GLU A 85 -0.65 -5.36 -10.63
C GLU A 85 -0.18 -6.35 -9.54
N LEU A 86 -0.83 -7.53 -9.50
CA LEU A 86 -0.45 -8.67 -8.63
C LEU A 86 1.03 -9.08 -8.73
N GLU A 87 1.62 -9.02 -9.91
CA GLU A 87 2.99 -9.48 -10.17
C GLU A 87 4.03 -8.81 -9.26
N ILE A 88 4.03 -7.48 -9.19
CA ILE A 88 5.00 -6.71 -8.41
C ILE A 88 4.81 -6.95 -6.92
N CYS A 89 3.58 -7.09 -6.46
CA CYS A 89 3.29 -7.38 -5.06
C CYS A 89 3.81 -8.77 -4.65
N PHE A 90 3.64 -9.78 -5.51
CA PHE A 90 4.16 -11.12 -5.28
C PHE A 90 5.70 -11.17 -5.29
N GLN A 91 6.33 -10.58 -6.30
CA GLN A 91 7.79 -10.53 -6.40
C GLN A 91 8.41 -9.87 -5.16
N ARG A 92 7.78 -8.79 -4.67
CA ARG A 92 8.24 -8.09 -3.48
C ARG A 92 7.94 -8.85 -2.20
N ALA A 93 6.75 -9.39 -2.01
CA ALA A 93 6.44 -10.21 -0.85
C ALA A 93 7.43 -11.38 -0.73
N LYS A 94 7.80 -12.01 -1.85
CA LYS A 94 8.89 -13.00 -1.90
C LYS A 94 10.25 -12.40 -1.54
N ALA A 95 10.60 -11.23 -2.06
CA ALA A 95 11.84 -10.54 -1.73
C ALA A 95 11.94 -10.17 -0.22
N PHE A 96 10.81 -9.95 0.46
CA PHE A 96 10.74 -9.75 1.91
C PHE A 96 10.64 -11.06 2.72
N GLY A 97 10.72 -12.21 2.04
CA GLY A 97 10.79 -13.52 2.67
C GLY A 97 9.44 -14.13 3.02
N ALA A 98 8.34 -13.70 2.41
CA ALA A 98 7.06 -14.40 2.52
C ALA A 98 7.15 -15.72 1.74
N PRO A 99 7.10 -16.89 2.41
CA PRO A 99 7.24 -18.18 1.74
C PRO A 99 5.96 -18.57 0.98
N ASP A 100 4.81 -18.15 1.49
CA ASP A 100 3.48 -18.45 0.96
C ASP A 100 2.66 -17.16 0.85
N ILE A 101 2.08 -16.91 -0.32
CA ILE A 101 1.30 -15.70 -0.62
C ILE A 101 -0.02 -16.13 -1.25
N ILE A 102 -1.13 -15.71 -0.63
CA ILE A 102 -2.48 -16.03 -1.07
C ILE A 102 -3.07 -14.79 -1.77
N ALA A 103 -3.47 -14.94 -3.03
CA ALA A 103 -4.20 -13.90 -3.76
C ALA A 103 -5.71 -14.10 -3.61
N VAL A 104 -6.44 -13.02 -3.33
CA VAL A 104 -7.90 -13.03 -3.26
C VAL A 104 -8.45 -11.94 -4.20
N ASP A 105 -9.23 -12.36 -5.20
CA ASP A 105 -9.98 -11.50 -6.11
C ASP A 105 -11.22 -12.27 -6.58
N VAL A 106 -12.25 -11.55 -7.02
CA VAL A 106 -13.49 -12.13 -7.57
C VAL A 106 -13.34 -12.52 -9.04
N LEU A 107 -12.33 -11.99 -9.73
CA LEU A 107 -12.06 -12.27 -11.14
C LEU A 107 -11.00 -13.38 -11.28
N ASP A 108 -11.42 -14.53 -11.79
CA ASP A 108 -10.54 -15.69 -12.01
C ASP A 108 -9.33 -15.36 -12.89
N GLU A 109 -9.50 -14.51 -13.90
CA GLU A 109 -8.41 -14.07 -14.78
C GLU A 109 -7.24 -13.44 -14.02
N LYS A 110 -7.51 -12.68 -12.96
CA LYS A 110 -6.47 -12.07 -12.12
C LYS A 110 -5.79 -13.12 -11.25
N LEU A 111 -6.56 -14.07 -10.72
CA LEU A 111 -6.00 -15.20 -9.97
C LEU A 111 -5.11 -16.08 -10.85
N GLN A 112 -5.48 -16.33 -12.12
CA GLN A 112 -4.61 -17.05 -13.06
C GLN A 112 -3.28 -16.32 -13.30
N LYS A 113 -3.30 -14.99 -13.40
CA LYS A 113 -2.07 -14.18 -13.53
C LYS A 113 -1.17 -14.24 -12.29
N ALA A 114 -1.72 -14.53 -11.11
CA ALA A 114 -0.94 -14.64 -9.89
C ALA A 114 -0.22 -16.00 -9.73
N LYS A 115 -0.73 -17.07 -10.36
CA LYS A 115 -0.19 -18.44 -10.23
C LYS A 115 1.30 -18.55 -10.61
N PRO A 116 1.79 -17.99 -11.73
CA PRO A 116 3.22 -18.05 -12.08
C PRO A 116 4.13 -17.43 -11.02
N PHE A 117 3.61 -16.48 -10.25
CA PHE A 117 4.35 -15.79 -9.19
C PHE A 117 4.29 -16.52 -7.84
N GLY A 118 3.69 -17.72 -7.78
CA GLY A 118 3.63 -18.56 -6.58
C GLY A 118 2.44 -18.28 -5.67
N ALA A 119 1.29 -17.88 -6.23
CA ALA A 119 0.04 -17.83 -5.49
C ALA A 119 -0.32 -19.20 -4.93
N THR A 120 -0.45 -19.29 -3.60
CA THR A 120 -0.86 -20.50 -2.91
C THR A 120 -2.37 -20.49 -2.63
N PRO A 121 -3.04 -21.66 -2.65
CA PRO A 121 -4.45 -21.78 -2.30
C PRO A 121 -4.70 -21.41 -0.83
N ILE A 122 -5.88 -20.89 -0.52
CA ILE A 122 -6.25 -20.43 0.83
C ILE A 122 -6.32 -21.58 1.86
N GLU A 123 -6.53 -22.81 1.39
CA GLU A 123 -6.64 -24.03 2.18
C GLU A 123 -5.38 -24.30 3.00
N ILE A 124 -4.22 -23.79 2.57
CA ILE A 124 -2.94 -23.93 3.29
C ILE A 124 -2.98 -23.33 4.71
N THR A 125 -3.89 -22.39 4.96
CA THR A 125 -4.07 -21.79 6.28
C THR A 125 -4.62 -22.78 7.31
N GLY A 126 -5.26 -23.88 6.88
CA GLY A 126 -5.93 -24.84 7.76
C GLY A 126 -6.97 -24.18 8.68
N GLY A 127 -7.57 -23.06 8.24
CA GLY A 127 -8.52 -22.27 9.04
C GLY A 127 -7.89 -21.43 10.15
N LYS A 128 -6.55 -21.37 10.26
CA LYS A 128 -5.86 -20.60 11.30
C LYS A 128 -5.76 -19.10 10.99
N GLY A 129 -6.02 -18.71 9.74
CA GLY A 129 -5.77 -17.36 9.24
C GLY A 129 -4.29 -17.11 8.93
N VAL A 130 -3.93 -15.85 8.66
CA VAL A 130 -2.57 -15.47 8.23
C VAL A 130 -1.91 -14.45 9.16
N ASP A 131 -0.56 -14.36 9.04
CA ASP A 131 0.24 -13.40 9.79
C ASP A 131 -0.05 -11.96 9.38
N ILE A 132 -0.18 -11.74 8.07
CA ILE A 132 -0.36 -10.43 7.46
C ILE A 132 -1.42 -10.53 6.38
N ALA A 133 -2.39 -9.62 6.40
CA ALA A 133 -3.23 -9.37 5.24
C ALA A 133 -3.10 -7.93 4.81
N VAL A 134 -3.18 -7.70 3.50
CA VAL A 134 -3.20 -6.39 2.90
C VAL A 134 -4.53 -6.20 2.19
N GLU A 135 -5.28 -5.18 2.59
CA GLU A 135 -6.50 -4.70 1.94
C GLU A 135 -6.10 -3.56 1.00
N ALA A 136 -6.32 -3.73 -0.31
CA ALA A 136 -6.00 -2.73 -1.33
C ALA A 136 -7.22 -2.26 -2.13
N LEU A 137 -8.45 -2.63 -1.75
CA LEU A 137 -9.67 -2.32 -2.51
C LEU A 137 -10.41 -1.11 -1.94
N GLY A 138 -10.26 -0.84 -0.64
CA GLY A 138 -10.95 0.25 0.05
C GLY A 138 -12.47 0.06 0.06
N LYS A 139 -12.96 -1.18 -0.01
CA LYS A 139 -14.40 -1.46 -0.02
C LYS A 139 -14.89 -1.80 1.39
N PRO A 140 -16.12 -1.39 1.77
CA PRO A 140 -16.69 -1.69 3.08
C PRO A 140 -16.70 -3.17 3.44
N HIS A 141 -16.84 -4.07 2.46
CA HIS A 141 -16.89 -5.52 2.70
C HIS A 141 -15.52 -6.19 2.75
N THR A 142 -14.49 -5.63 2.11
CA THR A 142 -13.14 -6.22 2.09
C THR A 142 -12.33 -5.82 3.32
N PHE A 143 -12.70 -4.71 3.97
CA PHE A 143 -12.15 -4.28 5.24
C PHE A 143 -12.35 -5.31 6.38
N PRO A 144 -13.59 -5.72 6.74
CA PRO A 144 -13.80 -6.75 7.75
C PRO A 144 -13.18 -8.08 7.34
N GLN A 145 -13.34 -8.49 6.07
CA GLN A 145 -12.76 -9.73 5.55
C GLN A 145 -11.23 -9.79 5.76
N CYS A 146 -10.53 -8.67 5.53
CA CYS A 146 -9.09 -8.57 5.79
C CYS A 146 -8.79 -8.80 7.29
N THR A 147 -9.50 -8.12 8.19
CA THR A 147 -9.29 -8.28 9.64
C THR A 147 -9.69 -9.66 10.17
N GLU A 148 -10.72 -10.28 9.59
CA GLU A 148 -11.23 -11.59 9.97
C GLU A 148 -10.33 -12.73 9.50
N SER A 149 -9.58 -12.53 8.41
CA SER A 149 -8.59 -13.49 7.89
C SER A 149 -7.35 -13.65 8.78
N MET A 150 -7.22 -12.85 9.84
CA MET A 150 -6.05 -12.84 10.72
C MET A 150 -5.99 -14.01 11.68
N LYS A 151 -4.79 -14.58 11.81
CA LYS A 151 -4.45 -15.39 12.98
C LYS A 151 -4.24 -14.52 14.21
N ASP A 152 -4.21 -15.14 15.39
CA ASP A 152 -3.92 -14.44 16.65
C ASP A 152 -2.56 -13.72 16.58
N GLY A 153 -2.54 -12.44 16.94
CA GLY A 153 -1.38 -11.55 16.85
C GLY A 153 -1.06 -11.02 15.44
N GLY A 154 -1.90 -11.31 14.45
CA GLY A 154 -1.73 -10.91 13.06
C GLY A 154 -1.85 -9.40 12.81
N LYS A 155 -1.47 -8.99 11.59
CA LYS A 155 -1.47 -7.59 11.15
C LYS A 155 -2.29 -7.43 9.88
N ALA A 156 -3.40 -6.71 9.98
CA ALA A 156 -4.20 -6.30 8.85
C ALA A 156 -3.75 -4.89 8.41
N VAL A 157 -3.24 -4.77 7.20
CA VAL A 157 -2.77 -3.51 6.62
C VAL A 157 -3.82 -3.00 5.64
N MET A 158 -4.23 -1.75 5.83
CA MET A 158 -5.20 -1.06 4.98
C MET A 158 -4.45 -0.06 4.09
N ILE A 159 -4.49 -0.30 2.78
CA ILE A 159 -3.92 0.58 1.74
C ILE A 159 -5.05 1.16 0.87
N GLY A 160 -6.11 0.38 0.65
CA GLY A 160 -7.26 0.80 -0.14
C GLY A 160 -7.94 2.04 0.44
N LEU A 161 -8.29 2.97 -0.45
CA LEU A 161 -9.02 4.19 -0.10
C LEU A 161 -10.49 4.02 -0.45
N GLU A 162 -11.33 4.36 0.52
CA GLU A 162 -12.76 4.33 0.34
C GLU A 162 -13.24 5.49 -0.56
N HIS A 163 -14.30 5.28 -1.33
CA HIS A 163 -14.90 6.37 -2.11
C HIS A 163 -15.60 7.37 -1.18
N ALA A 164 -15.65 8.64 -1.60
CA ALA A 164 -16.34 9.67 -0.83
C ALA A 164 -17.82 9.27 -0.58
N GLY A 165 -18.27 9.42 0.67
CA GLY A 165 -19.66 9.14 1.06
C GLY A 165 -19.99 7.67 1.35
N ALA A 166 -19.01 6.78 1.32
CA ALA A 166 -19.19 5.41 1.78
C ALA A 166 -19.34 5.32 3.31
N ALA A 167 -19.91 4.22 3.80
CA ALA A 167 -20.25 4.05 5.21
C ALA A 167 -19.05 3.71 6.11
N GLY A 168 -17.87 3.44 5.56
CA GLY A 168 -16.74 2.87 6.27
C GLY A 168 -16.78 1.34 6.30
N GLY A 169 -15.64 0.74 6.60
CA GLY A 169 -15.55 -0.68 6.97
C GLY A 169 -15.81 -0.90 8.46
N GLU A 170 -16.57 -1.94 8.80
CA GLU A 170 -16.81 -2.33 10.19
C GLU A 170 -15.77 -3.34 10.69
N VAL A 171 -15.56 -3.41 12.01
CA VAL A 171 -14.70 -4.39 12.66
C VAL A 171 -15.28 -4.91 13.97
N ASP A 172 -15.07 -6.19 14.24
CA ASP A 172 -15.35 -6.78 15.54
C ASP A 172 -14.25 -6.39 16.56
N ILE A 173 -14.59 -5.45 17.44
CA ILE A 173 -13.71 -4.94 18.50
C ILE A 173 -13.27 -6.06 19.45
N ASN A 174 -14.18 -6.96 19.84
CA ASN A 174 -13.85 -8.04 20.78
C ASN A 174 -12.85 -9.00 20.14
N ARG A 175 -13.02 -9.29 18.85
CA ARG A 175 -12.05 -10.10 18.10
C ARG A 175 -10.68 -9.44 18.03
N ILE A 176 -10.62 -8.14 17.72
CA ILE A 176 -9.36 -7.39 17.66
C ILE A 176 -8.63 -7.44 19.01
N VAL A 177 -9.35 -7.17 20.10
CA VAL A 177 -8.80 -7.11 21.46
C VAL A 177 -8.36 -8.50 21.93
N HIS A 178 -9.25 -9.50 21.88
CA HIS A 178 -8.95 -10.85 22.38
C HIS A 178 -7.86 -11.56 21.59
N ARG A 179 -7.82 -11.34 20.27
CA ARG A 179 -6.83 -11.98 19.39
C ARG A 179 -5.60 -11.12 19.13
N LYS A 180 -5.50 -9.95 19.77
CA LYS A 180 -4.34 -9.02 19.66
C LYS A 180 -4.02 -8.64 18.21
N ILE A 181 -5.04 -8.44 17.38
CA ILE A 181 -4.87 -8.05 15.97
C ILE A 181 -4.47 -6.59 15.89
N LYS A 182 -3.57 -6.29 14.95
CA LYS A 182 -3.19 -4.90 14.62
C LYS A 182 -3.84 -4.50 13.31
N VAL A 183 -4.64 -3.44 13.33
CA VAL A 183 -5.15 -2.78 12.12
C VAL A 183 -4.26 -1.56 11.84
N ILE A 184 -3.62 -1.53 10.68
CA ILE A 184 -2.58 -0.56 10.34
C ILE A 184 -2.96 0.15 9.05
N GLY A 185 -3.21 1.46 9.10
CA GLY A 185 -3.32 2.28 7.90
C GLY A 185 -1.94 2.51 7.27
N SER A 186 -1.86 2.39 5.95
CA SER A 186 -0.66 2.66 5.17
C SER A 186 -1.01 3.50 3.94
N TYR A 187 -0.41 4.68 3.86
CA TYR A 187 -0.66 5.63 2.77
C TYR A 187 0.67 6.13 2.24
N GLY A 188 1.10 5.62 1.08
CA GLY A 188 2.35 6.02 0.41
C GLY A 188 3.64 5.76 1.21
N GLY A 189 4.77 5.97 0.55
CA GLY A 189 6.12 5.79 1.10
C GLY A 189 6.81 7.15 1.24
N ARG A 190 7.61 7.33 2.28
CA ARG A 190 8.36 8.57 2.53
C ARG A 190 9.43 8.70 1.46
N ALA A 191 9.23 9.59 0.50
CA ALA A 191 10.08 9.65 -0.69
C ALA A 191 11.59 9.65 -0.37
N ARG A 192 12.04 10.46 0.60
CA ARG A 192 13.45 10.50 1.03
C ARG A 192 13.99 9.20 1.65
N GLN A 193 13.14 8.39 2.29
CA GLN A 193 13.55 7.20 3.03
C GLN A 193 13.30 5.91 2.26
N ASP A 194 12.27 5.91 1.41
CA ASP A 194 11.73 4.70 0.78
C ASP A 194 12.04 4.61 -0.71
N LEU A 195 12.47 5.71 -1.34
CA LEU A 195 13.00 5.65 -2.69
C LEU A 195 14.39 5.01 -2.70
N PRO A 196 14.72 4.24 -3.77
CA PRO A 196 16.08 3.82 -4.05
C PRO A 196 17.02 5.03 -4.09
N LYS A 197 18.26 4.81 -3.67
CA LYS A 197 19.34 5.78 -3.82
C LYS A 197 19.99 5.64 -5.17
#